data_AF-A0A3M6F7B9-F1
#
_entry.id   AF-A0A3M6F7B9-F1
#
_cell.length_a   1.000
_cell.length_b   1.000
_cell.length_c   1.000
_cell.angle_alpha   90.00
_cell.angle_beta   90.00
_cell.angle_gamma   90.00
#
_symmetry.space_group_name_H-M   'P 1'
#
loop_
_entity.id
_entity.type
_entity.pdbx_description
1 polymer ?
#
loop_
_entity_poly.entity_id
_entity_poly.type
_entity_poly.pdbx_seq_one_letter_code
_entity_poly.pdbx_strand_id
1 'polypeptide(L)'
;MTKNNGDDSFRAFLTACTENQDEVLAQNSPYVVMMDALDSFLLTHVTNPGERPKDLVMHALRINARFMLMTGFRIGLTGHAAGVYPTLRTALETACYAFLMSQDEAVSDVWMKRSLSVDNAKAFKKAFKQPIADARDLIDKIHPNNLGTWMYELYQASMEFGAHPNALTVVLHTRLSDDEATGGTRYENIALYNVGNFEFDRTLLACVETGLAVVIVLSMTFENPSQESIEAVNQLNTMKEKLVDMLRAKFEIHES
;
A
#
# COMPACT_ATOMS: atom_id res chain seq x y z
N MET A 1 29.34 -10.02 11.76
CA MET A 1 28.52 -11.22 12.06
C MET A 1 27.07 -10.88 11.76
N THR A 2 26.59 -11.25 10.58
CA THR A 2 25.16 -11.23 10.27
C THR A 2 24.52 -12.35 11.10
N LYS A 3 23.71 -11.99 12.11
CA LYS A 3 22.92 -13.00 12.80
C LYS A 3 21.89 -13.54 11.81
N ASN A 4 21.87 -14.86 11.61
CA ASN A 4 20.83 -15.53 10.83
C ASN A 4 19.56 -15.56 11.69
N ASN A 5 18.78 -14.49 11.67
CA ASN A 5 17.59 -14.35 12.51
C ASN A 5 16.37 -14.97 11.81
N GLY A 6 16.35 -16.29 11.57
CA GLY A 6 15.06 -16.97 11.43
C GLY A 6 14.80 -17.92 10.25
N ASP A 7 15.80 -18.37 9.47
CA ASP A 7 15.54 -19.38 8.41
C ASP A 7 15.75 -20.84 8.89
N ASP A 8 16.12 -21.06 10.15
CA ASP A 8 16.40 -22.40 10.67
C ASP A 8 15.11 -23.23 10.86
N SER A 9 13.95 -22.57 10.94
CA SER A 9 12.62 -23.20 10.97
C SER A 9 11.50 -22.19 10.75
N PHE A 10 10.31 -22.66 10.38
CA PHE A 10 9.10 -21.82 10.33
C PHE A 10 8.83 -21.08 11.66
N ARG A 11 9.12 -21.71 12.81
CA ARG A 11 8.97 -21.04 14.12
C ARG A 11 9.96 -19.90 14.29
N ALA A 12 11.20 -20.09 13.87
CA ALA A 12 12.23 -19.05 13.94
C ALA A 12 11.85 -17.85 13.05
N PHE A 13 11.29 -18.11 11.87
CA PHE A 13 10.74 -17.06 10.98
C PHE A 13 9.62 -16.27 11.66
N LEU A 14 8.64 -16.96 12.28
CA LEU A 14 7.55 -16.29 13.00
C LEU A 14 8.05 -15.48 14.19
N THR A 15 9.04 -15.99 14.93
CA THR A 15 9.70 -15.26 16.02
C THR A 15 10.37 -13.98 15.50
N ALA A 16 11.16 -14.06 14.43
CA ALA A 16 11.80 -12.90 13.83
C ALA A 16 10.79 -11.84 13.34
N CYS A 17 9.67 -12.28 12.74
CA CYS A 17 8.58 -11.36 12.38
C CYS A 17 8.03 -10.61 13.59
N THR A 18 7.89 -11.32 14.72
CA THR A 18 7.35 -10.76 15.97
C THR A 18 8.35 -9.80 16.61
N GLU A 19 9.64 -10.16 16.64
CA GLU A 19 10.71 -9.32 17.18
C GLU A 19 10.79 -7.96 16.45
N ASN A 20 10.76 -7.96 15.12
CA ASN A 20 10.74 -6.71 14.33
C ASN A 20 9.51 -5.86 14.67
N GLN A 21 8.33 -6.50 14.77
CA GLN A 21 7.08 -5.80 15.07
C GLN A 21 7.10 -5.20 16.48
N ASP A 22 7.55 -5.95 17.48
CA ASP A 22 7.63 -5.48 18.87
C ASP A 22 8.66 -4.35 19.00
N GLU A 23 9.81 -4.47 18.33
CA GLU A 23 10.86 -3.45 18.36
C GLU A 23 10.37 -2.12 17.78
N VAL A 24 9.75 -2.12 16.58
CA VAL A 24 9.29 -0.88 15.94
C VAL A 24 8.14 -0.22 16.70
N LEU A 25 7.25 -1.02 17.31
CA LEU A 25 6.16 -0.51 18.16
C LEU A 25 6.67 0.10 19.47
N ALA A 26 7.71 -0.47 20.07
CA ALA A 26 8.31 0.05 21.30
C ALA A 26 9.07 1.39 21.09
N GLN A 27 9.52 1.68 19.86
CA GLN A 27 10.34 2.85 19.53
C GLN A 27 9.54 4.13 19.21
N ASN A 28 8.21 4.14 19.32
CA ASN A 28 7.36 5.25 18.84
C ASN A 28 7.68 5.64 17.39
N SER A 29 7.78 4.63 16.52
CA SER A 29 8.15 4.83 15.11
C SER A 29 7.27 5.90 14.43
N PRO A 30 7.85 6.89 13.74
CA PRO A 30 7.08 7.92 13.06
C PRO A 30 6.26 7.36 11.89
N TYR A 31 6.63 6.20 11.35
CA TYR A 31 5.81 5.46 10.39
C TYR A 31 4.51 4.93 11.02
N VAL A 32 4.58 4.43 12.26
CA VAL A 32 3.39 3.96 13.01
C VAL A 32 2.47 5.14 13.30
N VAL A 33 3.03 6.27 13.77
CA VAL A 33 2.26 7.52 14.00
C VAL A 33 1.56 7.99 12.72
N MET A 34 2.24 7.93 11.57
CA MET A 34 1.65 8.30 10.28
C MET A 34 0.52 7.35 9.87
N MET A 35 0.68 6.04 10.10
CA MET A 35 -0.37 5.07 9.82
C MET A 35 -1.58 5.22 10.75
N ASP A 36 -1.38 5.56 12.02
CA ASP A 36 -2.47 5.89 12.94
C ASP A 36 -3.25 7.12 12.44
N ALA A 37 -2.55 8.14 11.92
CA ALA A 37 -3.19 9.32 11.34
C ALA A 37 -3.99 8.99 10.07
N LEU A 38 -3.43 8.17 9.17
CA LEU A 38 -4.12 7.68 7.97
C LEU A 38 -5.37 6.87 8.33
N ASP A 39 -5.26 5.95 9.29
CA ASP A 39 -6.38 5.13 9.73
C ASP A 39 -7.48 5.96 10.39
N SER A 40 -7.09 6.92 11.24
CA SER A 40 -8.00 7.86 11.90
C SER A 40 -8.76 8.71 10.89
N PHE A 41 -8.09 9.16 9.82
CA PHE A 41 -8.73 9.87 8.73
C PHE A 41 -9.77 9.00 8.02
N LEU A 42 -9.39 7.78 7.62
CA LEU A 42 -10.30 6.86 6.93
C LEU A 42 -11.52 6.53 7.81
N LEU A 43 -11.31 6.28 9.10
CA LEU A 43 -12.38 6.00 10.03
C LEU A 43 -13.33 7.18 10.21
N THR A 44 -12.79 8.40 10.32
CA THR A 44 -13.59 9.61 10.60
C THR A 44 -14.32 10.12 9.36
N HIS A 45 -13.64 10.16 8.20
CA HIS A 45 -14.14 10.86 7.02
C HIS A 45 -14.62 9.95 5.89
N VAL A 46 -14.29 8.66 5.91
CA VAL A 46 -14.61 7.74 4.79
C VAL A 46 -15.54 6.61 5.21
N THR A 47 -15.27 5.98 6.36
CA THR A 47 -16.00 4.82 6.86
C THR A 47 -16.62 5.06 8.23
N ASN A 48 -17.09 6.30 8.48
CA ASN A 48 -17.65 6.70 9.78
C ASN A 48 -18.79 5.75 10.20
N PRO A 49 -18.65 5.01 11.31
CA PRO A 49 -19.68 4.07 11.75
C PRO A 49 -20.98 4.75 12.21
N GLY A 50 -20.93 6.05 12.50
CA GLY A 50 -22.10 6.86 12.85
C GLY A 50 -22.92 7.33 11.65
N GLU A 51 -22.42 7.16 10.42
CA GLU A 51 -23.10 7.62 9.21
C GLU A 51 -23.67 6.46 8.40
N ARG A 52 -24.90 6.62 7.89
CA ARG A 52 -25.54 5.61 7.05
C ARG A 52 -25.05 5.75 5.60
N PRO A 53 -24.37 4.74 5.02
CA PRO A 53 -23.96 4.79 3.62
C PRO A 53 -25.17 4.74 2.66
N LYS A 54 -25.05 5.46 1.53
CA LYS A 54 -26.04 5.46 0.44
C LYS A 54 -25.97 4.18 -0.39
N ASP A 55 -24.75 3.80 -0.82
CA ASP A 55 -24.45 2.55 -1.52
C ASP A 55 -23.61 1.64 -0.59
N LEU A 56 -24.16 0.45 -0.28
CA LEU A 56 -23.53 -0.53 0.60
C LEU A 56 -22.35 -1.26 -0.06
N VAL A 57 -22.37 -1.46 -1.38
CA VAL A 57 -21.29 -2.12 -2.13
C VAL A 57 -20.07 -1.21 -2.13
N MET A 58 -20.26 0.06 -2.51
CA MET A 58 -19.19 1.05 -2.47
C MET A 58 -18.63 1.20 -1.04
N HIS A 59 -19.50 1.27 -0.02
CA HIS A 59 -19.04 1.38 1.37
C HIS A 59 -18.26 0.15 1.84
N ALA A 60 -18.65 -1.06 1.44
CA ALA A 60 -17.90 -2.28 1.71
C ALA A 60 -16.50 -2.24 1.06
N LEU A 61 -16.38 -1.69 -0.16
CA LEU A 61 -15.08 -1.50 -0.81
C LEU A 61 -14.20 -0.48 -0.06
N ARG A 62 -14.76 0.63 0.42
CA ARG A 62 -14.04 1.61 1.26
C ARG A 62 -13.45 0.95 2.52
N ILE A 63 -14.27 0.17 3.22
CA ILE A 63 -13.85 -0.58 4.41
C ILE A 63 -12.76 -1.62 4.06
N ASN A 64 -12.95 -2.36 2.97
CA ASN A 64 -11.99 -3.36 2.54
C ASN A 64 -10.64 -2.73 2.15
N ALA A 65 -10.64 -1.60 1.44
CA ALA A 65 -9.42 -0.87 1.09
C ALA A 65 -8.63 -0.45 2.34
N ARG A 66 -9.32 0.06 3.38
CA ARG A 66 -8.72 0.38 4.69
C ARG A 66 -8.07 -0.83 5.34
N PHE A 67 -8.78 -1.96 5.43
CA PHE A 67 -8.22 -3.17 6.06
C PHE A 67 -7.09 -3.80 5.26
N MET A 68 -7.13 -3.73 3.92
CA MET A 68 -6.00 -4.15 3.08
C MET A 68 -4.77 -3.28 3.32
N LEU A 69 -4.94 -1.96 3.46
CA LEU A 69 -3.84 -1.05 3.81
C LEU A 69 -3.23 -1.40 5.18
N MET A 70 -4.05 -1.59 6.21
CA MET A 70 -3.59 -2.02 7.54
C MET A 70 -2.85 -3.36 7.48
N THR A 71 -3.34 -4.29 6.66
CA THR A 71 -2.69 -5.60 6.47
C THR A 71 -1.33 -5.45 5.79
N GLY A 72 -1.23 -4.60 4.76
CA GLY A 72 0.03 -4.31 4.08
C GLY A 72 1.05 -3.70 5.03
N PHE A 73 0.63 -2.74 5.85
CA PHE A 73 1.50 -2.15 6.87
C PHE A 73 1.96 -3.19 7.91
N ARG A 74 1.04 -4.05 8.39
CA ARG A 74 1.39 -5.14 9.32
C ARG A 74 2.44 -6.08 8.73
N ILE A 75 2.36 -6.42 7.44
CA ILE A 75 3.40 -7.20 6.74
C ILE A 75 4.72 -6.41 6.70
N GLY A 76 4.66 -5.10 6.45
CA GLY A 76 5.83 -4.22 6.50
C GLY A 76 6.53 -4.22 7.86
N LEU A 77 5.77 -4.23 8.97
CA LEU A 77 6.34 -4.28 10.32
C LEU A 77 7.12 -5.57 10.60
N THR A 78 6.89 -6.66 9.88
CA THR A 78 7.69 -7.87 10.01
C THR A 78 9.03 -7.78 9.28
N GLY A 79 9.20 -6.77 8.41
CA GLY A 79 10.35 -6.60 7.54
C GLY A 79 10.26 -7.33 6.20
N HIS A 80 9.10 -7.89 5.87
CA HIS A 80 8.90 -8.68 4.65
C HIS A 80 8.55 -7.78 3.44
N ALA A 81 9.56 -7.12 2.87
CA ALA A 81 9.40 -6.11 1.81
C ALA A 81 8.57 -6.59 0.60
N ALA A 82 8.90 -7.76 0.05
CA ALA A 82 8.25 -8.25 -1.18
C ALA A 82 6.75 -8.53 -1.02
N GLY A 83 6.29 -8.98 0.15
CA GLY A 83 4.88 -9.29 0.40
C GLY A 83 4.00 -8.07 0.70
N VAL A 84 4.59 -6.89 0.88
CA VAL A 84 3.84 -5.64 1.10
C VAL A 84 3.16 -5.17 -0.19
N TYR A 85 3.90 -5.08 -1.29
CA TYR A 85 3.43 -4.48 -2.54
C TYR A 85 2.18 -5.14 -3.16
N PRO A 86 2.02 -6.49 -3.20
CA PRO A 86 0.77 -7.11 -3.64
C PRO A 86 -0.45 -6.65 -2.82
N THR A 87 -0.26 -6.48 -1.51
CA THR A 87 -1.33 -6.09 -0.59
C THR A 87 -1.69 -4.61 -0.76
N LEU A 88 -0.68 -3.73 -0.87
CA LEU A 88 -0.85 -2.31 -1.16
C LEU A 88 -1.56 -2.07 -2.50
N ARG A 89 -1.16 -2.81 -3.54
CA ARG A 89 -1.81 -2.77 -4.85
C ARG A 89 -3.30 -3.10 -4.74
N THR A 90 -3.62 -4.15 -3.99
CA THR A 90 -5.02 -4.56 -3.81
C THR A 90 -5.82 -3.51 -3.05
N ALA A 91 -5.22 -2.85 -2.05
CA ALA A 91 -5.86 -1.74 -1.33
C ALA A 91 -6.20 -0.58 -2.28
N LEU A 92 -5.23 -0.15 -3.09
CA LEU A 92 -5.40 0.95 -4.05
C LEU A 92 -6.39 0.62 -5.17
N GLU A 93 -6.32 -0.59 -5.72
CA GLU A 93 -7.26 -1.05 -6.74
C GLU A 93 -8.69 -1.11 -6.18
N THR A 94 -8.87 -1.60 -4.95
CA THR A 94 -10.17 -1.59 -4.25
C THR A 94 -10.71 -0.16 -4.10
N ALA A 95 -9.85 0.80 -3.74
CA ALA A 95 -10.23 2.21 -3.65
C ALA A 95 -10.65 2.78 -5.01
N CYS A 96 -9.94 2.43 -6.10
CA CYS A 96 -10.30 2.85 -7.45
C CYS A 96 -11.67 2.31 -7.89
N TYR A 97 -12.00 1.05 -7.56
CA TYR A 97 -13.35 0.52 -7.81
C TYR A 97 -14.42 1.32 -7.05
N ALA A 98 -14.19 1.61 -5.77
CA ALA A 98 -15.13 2.41 -4.98
C ALA A 98 -15.31 3.82 -5.59
N PHE A 99 -14.22 4.45 -6.03
CA PHE A 99 -14.26 5.73 -6.71
C PHE A 99 -15.07 5.65 -8.01
N LEU A 100 -14.78 4.72 -8.91
CA LEU A 100 -15.53 4.59 -10.17
C LEU A 100 -17.04 4.33 -9.92
N MET A 101 -17.39 3.52 -8.92
CA MET A 101 -18.79 3.28 -8.54
C MET A 101 -19.48 4.51 -7.99
N SER A 102 -18.76 5.42 -7.31
CA SER A 102 -19.33 6.69 -6.85
C SER A 102 -19.74 7.61 -8.01
N GLN A 103 -19.21 7.38 -9.21
CA GLN A 103 -19.48 8.18 -10.40
C GLN A 103 -20.61 7.59 -11.26
N ASP A 104 -20.87 6.28 -11.11
CA ASP A 104 -21.98 5.58 -11.75
C ASP A 104 -22.44 4.41 -10.86
N GLU A 105 -23.47 4.64 -10.04
CA GLU A 105 -24.01 3.61 -9.13
C GLU A 105 -24.50 2.35 -9.87
N ALA A 106 -24.83 2.45 -11.17
CA ALA A 106 -25.27 1.29 -11.95
C ALA A 106 -24.16 0.24 -12.12
N VAL A 107 -22.88 0.63 -12.03
CA VAL A 107 -21.76 -0.31 -12.14
C VAL A 107 -21.52 -1.12 -10.85
N SER A 108 -22.04 -0.68 -9.70
CA SER A 108 -22.03 -1.47 -8.44
C SER A 108 -22.74 -2.81 -8.64
N ASP A 109 -23.88 -2.77 -9.34
CA ASP A 109 -24.71 -3.93 -9.65
C ASP A 109 -23.99 -4.92 -10.58
N VAL A 110 -23.27 -4.39 -11.57
CA VAL A 110 -22.42 -5.18 -12.49
C VAL A 110 -21.30 -5.88 -11.73
N TRP A 111 -20.67 -5.18 -10.78
CA TRP A 111 -19.60 -5.74 -9.95
C TRP A 111 -20.10 -6.87 -9.05
N MET A 112 -21.25 -6.70 -8.39
CA MET A 112 -21.85 -7.72 -7.53
C MET A 112 -22.23 -9.00 -8.30
N LYS A 113 -22.68 -8.85 -9.54
CA LYS A 113 -23.14 -9.98 -10.38
C LYS A 113 -21.99 -10.70 -11.11
N ARG A 114 -20.73 -10.22 -11.00
CA ARG A 114 -19.59 -10.65 -11.84
C ARG A 114 -19.37 -12.16 -11.97
N SER A 115 -19.71 -12.93 -10.93
CA SER A 115 -19.48 -14.38 -10.86
C SER A 115 -20.74 -15.22 -11.09
N LEU A 116 -21.90 -14.61 -11.38
CA LEU A 116 -23.16 -15.35 -11.49
C LEU A 116 -23.36 -16.05 -12.84
N SER A 117 -22.74 -15.55 -13.92
CA SER A 117 -22.82 -16.15 -15.25
C SER A 117 -21.69 -15.67 -16.17
N VAL A 118 -21.51 -16.35 -17.31
CA VAL A 118 -20.56 -15.93 -18.36
C VAL A 118 -20.89 -14.52 -18.89
N ASP A 119 -22.17 -14.19 -19.05
CA ASP A 119 -22.59 -12.88 -19.54
C ASP A 119 -22.34 -11.79 -18.52
N ASN A 120 -22.55 -12.06 -17.22
CA ASN A 120 -22.18 -11.13 -16.16
C ASN A 120 -20.67 -10.91 -16.08
N ALA A 121 -19.86 -11.95 -16.27
CA ALA A 121 -18.41 -11.82 -16.33
C ALA A 121 -17.95 -10.97 -17.53
N LYS A 122 -18.61 -11.08 -18.70
CA LYS A 122 -18.36 -10.21 -19.85
C LYS A 122 -18.78 -8.76 -19.58
N ALA A 123 -19.94 -8.55 -18.96
CA ALA A 123 -20.42 -7.23 -18.58
C ALA A 123 -19.46 -6.55 -17.61
N PHE A 124 -18.98 -7.27 -16.59
CA PHE A 124 -17.95 -6.81 -15.66
C PHE A 124 -16.66 -6.42 -16.37
N LYS A 125 -16.11 -7.28 -17.24
CA LYS A 125 -14.89 -6.98 -18.01
C LYS A 125 -15.06 -5.77 -18.94
N LYS A 126 -16.26 -5.55 -19.45
CA LYS A 126 -16.58 -4.38 -20.29
C LYS A 126 -16.64 -3.10 -19.45
N ALA A 127 -17.27 -3.15 -18.29
CA ALA A 127 -17.42 -2.01 -17.38
C ALA A 127 -16.09 -1.63 -16.71
N PHE A 128 -15.26 -2.62 -16.34
CA PHE A 128 -14.00 -2.44 -15.63
C PHE A 128 -12.84 -3.03 -16.42
N LYS A 129 -12.59 -2.49 -17.61
CA LYS A 129 -11.51 -2.97 -18.48
C LYS A 129 -10.12 -2.62 -17.93
N GLN A 130 -9.96 -1.39 -17.42
CA GLN A 130 -8.69 -0.87 -16.93
C GLN A 130 -8.92 0.06 -15.71
N PRO A 131 -9.56 -0.42 -14.63
CA PRO A 131 -10.16 0.43 -13.61
C PRO A 131 -9.21 1.43 -12.95
N ILE A 132 -7.92 1.09 -12.80
CA ILE A 132 -6.94 2.01 -12.23
C ILE A 132 -6.58 3.14 -13.22
N ALA A 133 -6.45 2.82 -14.52
CA ALA A 133 -6.21 3.84 -15.54
C ALA A 133 -7.44 4.73 -15.77
N ASP A 134 -8.64 4.13 -15.74
CA ASP A 134 -9.89 4.88 -15.84
C ASP A 134 -10.08 5.80 -14.62
N ALA A 135 -9.71 5.33 -13.41
CA ALA A 135 -9.69 6.15 -12.20
C ALA A 135 -8.65 7.29 -12.30
N ARG A 136 -7.43 7.02 -12.76
CA ARG A 136 -6.39 8.05 -13.03
C ARG A 136 -6.94 9.15 -13.92
N ASP A 137 -7.44 8.78 -15.10
CA ASP A 137 -7.90 9.74 -16.12
C ASP A 137 -9.05 10.60 -15.59
N LEU A 138 -9.95 10.01 -14.81
CA LEU A 138 -11.06 10.73 -14.22
C LEU A 138 -10.62 11.64 -13.07
N ILE A 139 -9.71 11.19 -12.19
CA ILE A 139 -9.16 12.02 -11.11
C ILE A 139 -8.45 13.24 -11.70
N ASP A 140 -7.57 13.07 -12.68
CA ASP A 140 -6.84 14.18 -13.30
C ASP A 140 -7.75 15.12 -14.09
N LYS A 141 -8.89 14.62 -14.59
CA LYS A 141 -9.93 15.44 -15.21
C LYS A 141 -10.67 16.31 -14.18
N ILE A 142 -10.98 15.77 -13.00
CA ILE A 142 -11.70 16.49 -11.93
C ILE A 142 -10.74 17.45 -11.20
N HIS A 143 -9.49 17.03 -11.00
CA HIS A 143 -8.43 17.75 -10.30
C HIS A 143 -7.17 17.80 -11.18
N PRO A 144 -6.96 18.87 -11.96
CA PRO A 144 -5.84 18.98 -12.91
C PRO A 144 -4.52 19.34 -12.21
N ASN A 145 -4.15 18.57 -11.19
CA ASN A 145 -2.92 18.67 -10.41
C ASN A 145 -2.12 17.35 -10.40
N ASN A 146 -2.41 16.45 -11.33
CA ASN A 146 -1.73 15.16 -11.53
C ASN A 146 -1.83 14.18 -10.36
N LEU A 147 -2.85 14.30 -9.51
CA LEU A 147 -3.07 13.36 -8.40
C LEU A 147 -3.39 11.94 -8.90
N GLY A 148 -4.17 11.83 -9.98
CA GLY A 148 -4.47 10.56 -10.62
C GLY A 148 -3.19 9.94 -11.17
N THR A 149 -2.37 10.75 -11.85
CA THR A 149 -1.08 10.33 -12.41
C THR A 149 -0.14 9.83 -11.31
N TRP A 150 0.04 10.57 -10.21
CA TRP A 150 0.86 10.14 -9.08
C TRP A 150 0.36 8.84 -8.44
N MET A 151 -0.97 8.71 -8.26
CA MET A 151 -1.58 7.46 -7.79
C MET A 151 -1.27 6.28 -8.74
N TYR A 152 -1.33 6.50 -10.04
CA TYR A 152 -1.02 5.50 -11.04
C TYR A 152 0.46 5.09 -11.03
N GLU A 153 1.37 6.03 -10.78
CA GLU A 153 2.80 5.75 -10.61
C GLU A 153 3.05 4.83 -9.41
N LEU A 154 2.39 5.06 -8.27
CA LEU A 154 2.45 4.16 -7.11
C LEU A 154 1.92 2.75 -7.45
N TYR A 155 0.84 2.67 -8.22
CA TYR A 155 0.32 1.40 -8.70
C TYR A 155 1.35 0.65 -9.57
N GLN A 156 2.01 1.33 -10.50
CA GLN A 156 3.04 0.73 -11.34
C GLN A 156 4.28 0.32 -10.52
N ALA A 157 4.75 1.19 -9.62
CA ALA A 157 5.85 0.90 -8.72
C ALA A 157 5.58 -0.37 -7.89
N SER A 158 4.33 -0.59 -7.44
CA SER A 158 3.98 -1.82 -6.73
C SER A 158 4.25 -3.08 -7.56
N MET A 159 4.08 -3.03 -8.88
CA MET A 159 4.37 -4.15 -9.79
C MET A 159 5.87 -4.40 -9.92
N GLU A 160 6.67 -3.34 -9.91
CA GLU A 160 8.13 -3.42 -10.01
C GLU A 160 8.77 -3.97 -8.73
N PHE A 161 8.27 -3.57 -7.55
CA PHE A 161 8.89 -3.90 -6.27
C PHE A 161 8.33 -5.15 -5.56
N GLY A 162 7.25 -5.77 -6.05
CA GLY A 162 6.81 -7.03 -5.43
C GLY A 162 5.47 -7.60 -5.86
N ALA A 163 4.57 -6.81 -6.48
CA ALA A 163 3.24 -7.28 -6.82
C ALA A 163 3.22 -8.25 -8.00
N HIS A 164 4.29 -8.34 -8.80
CA HIS A 164 4.52 -9.39 -9.79
C HIS A 164 5.90 -10.04 -9.61
N PRO A 165 6.03 -11.36 -9.82
CA PRO A 165 7.34 -11.99 -9.94
C PRO A 165 8.08 -11.37 -11.13
N ASN A 166 9.19 -10.69 -10.84
CA ASN A 166 10.08 -10.12 -11.84
C ASN A 166 11.53 -10.24 -11.34
N ALA A 167 12.50 -10.06 -12.24
CA ALA A 167 13.91 -10.20 -11.90
C ALA A 167 14.34 -9.23 -10.80
N LEU A 168 13.82 -8.01 -10.79
CA LEU A 168 14.10 -7.01 -9.77
C LEU A 168 13.62 -7.51 -8.40
N THR A 169 12.35 -7.88 -8.25
CA THR A 169 11.78 -8.39 -6.99
C THR A 169 12.55 -9.60 -6.43
N VAL A 170 12.93 -10.57 -7.26
CA VAL A 170 13.58 -11.81 -6.78
C VAL A 170 15.08 -11.61 -6.51
N VAL A 171 15.75 -10.79 -7.33
CA VAL A 171 17.20 -10.59 -7.23
C VAL A 171 17.56 -9.48 -6.23
N LEU A 172 16.70 -8.49 -6.00
CA LEU A 172 16.94 -7.42 -5.00
C LEU A 172 17.19 -7.96 -3.58
N HIS A 173 16.59 -9.10 -3.26
CA HIS A 173 16.76 -9.75 -1.96
C HIS A 173 17.87 -10.81 -1.96
N THR A 174 18.54 -11.04 -3.09
CA THR A 174 19.54 -12.10 -3.26
C THR A 174 20.95 -11.51 -3.30
N ARG A 175 21.88 -12.13 -2.56
CA ARG A 175 23.31 -11.83 -2.62
C ARG A 175 24.07 -13.08 -3.05
N LEU A 176 24.95 -12.90 -4.03
CA LEU A 176 25.90 -13.92 -4.47
C LEU A 176 27.29 -13.46 -4.05
N SER A 177 28.05 -14.33 -3.41
CA SER A 177 29.44 -14.07 -3.01
C SER A 177 30.28 -15.33 -3.18
N ASP A 178 31.58 -15.17 -3.39
CA ASP A 178 32.49 -16.31 -3.43
C ASP A 178 32.76 -16.79 -1.99
N ASP A 179 32.63 -18.09 -1.77
CA ASP A 179 33.01 -18.72 -0.52
C ASP A 179 34.45 -19.21 -0.63
N GLU A 180 35.39 -18.37 -0.18
CA GLU A 180 36.82 -18.68 -0.21
C GLU A 180 37.20 -19.95 0.57
N ALA A 181 36.37 -20.39 1.54
CA ALA A 181 36.65 -21.58 2.33
C ALA A 181 36.28 -22.89 1.61
N THR A 182 35.25 -22.86 0.76
CA THR A 182 34.77 -24.04 0.02
C THR A 182 35.09 -24.00 -1.48
N GLY A 183 35.53 -22.85 -1.99
CA GLY A 183 35.70 -22.60 -3.43
C GLY A 183 34.38 -22.55 -4.20
N GLY A 184 33.24 -22.50 -3.50
CA GLY A 184 31.89 -22.44 -4.08
C GLY A 184 31.32 -21.02 -4.13
N THR A 185 30.12 -20.89 -4.69
CA THR A 185 29.34 -19.64 -4.63
C THR A 185 28.37 -19.70 -3.46
N ARG A 186 28.47 -18.77 -2.52
CA ARG A 186 27.51 -18.54 -1.45
C ARG A 186 26.31 -17.77 -1.99
N TYR A 187 25.14 -18.36 -1.80
CA TYR A 187 23.84 -17.75 -2.06
C TYR A 187 23.20 -17.34 -0.74
N GLU A 188 22.80 -16.07 -0.62
CA GLU A 188 22.01 -15.57 0.49
C GLU A 188 20.73 -14.91 -0.04
N ASN A 189 19.61 -15.14 0.62
CA ASN A 189 18.38 -14.43 0.33
C ASN A 189 17.83 -13.80 1.61
N ILE A 190 17.50 -12.50 1.57
CA ILE A 190 16.98 -11.76 2.70
C ILE A 190 15.46 -11.79 2.64
N ALA A 191 14.84 -12.64 3.46
CA ALA A 191 13.39 -12.74 3.56
C ALA A 191 12.77 -11.64 4.46
N LEU A 192 13.49 -11.23 5.50
CA LEU A 192 13.07 -10.20 6.47
C LEU A 192 14.20 -9.21 6.68
N TYR A 193 13.93 -7.92 6.49
CA TYR A 193 14.84 -6.85 6.88
C TYR A 193 14.61 -6.49 8.35
N ASN A 194 15.69 -6.23 9.09
CA ASN A 194 15.59 -5.78 10.48
C ASN A 194 15.23 -4.30 10.57
N VAL A 195 14.66 -3.89 11.70
CA VAL A 195 14.44 -2.48 12.04
C VAL A 195 15.73 -1.67 11.86
N GLY A 196 15.59 -0.49 11.25
CA GLY A 196 16.73 0.39 10.95
C GLY A 196 17.46 0.09 9.65
N ASN A 197 17.11 -0.99 8.94
CA ASN A 197 17.57 -1.21 7.57
C ASN A 197 16.85 -0.28 6.58
N PHE A 198 17.55 0.16 5.53
CA PHE A 198 16.97 0.99 4.47
C PHE A 198 15.72 0.35 3.83
N GLU A 199 15.78 -0.93 3.49
CA GLU A 199 14.66 -1.63 2.84
C GLU A 199 13.46 -1.81 3.77
N PHE A 200 13.70 -1.94 5.08
CA PHE A 200 12.64 -1.93 6.08
C PHE A 200 11.91 -0.58 6.07
N ASP A 201 12.66 0.52 6.23
CA ASP A 201 12.08 1.86 6.30
C ASP A 201 11.46 2.29 4.96
N ARG A 202 12.08 1.96 3.82
CA ARG A 202 11.55 2.21 2.47
C ARG A 202 10.22 1.49 2.26
N THR A 203 10.09 0.26 2.76
CA THR A 203 8.84 -0.50 2.68
C THR A 203 7.73 0.16 3.52
N LEU A 204 8.05 0.63 4.72
CA LEU A 204 7.09 1.37 5.55
C LEU A 204 6.68 2.70 4.91
N LEU A 205 7.62 3.41 4.27
CA LEU A 205 7.31 4.61 3.50
C LEU A 205 6.37 4.31 2.33
N ALA A 206 6.59 3.22 1.58
CA ALA A 206 5.69 2.81 0.51
C ALA A 206 4.26 2.53 1.01
N CYS A 207 4.10 1.96 2.22
CA CYS A 207 2.80 1.83 2.88
C CYS A 207 2.15 3.20 3.14
N VAL A 208 2.93 4.18 3.60
CA VAL A 208 2.45 5.55 3.87
C VAL A 208 2.03 6.25 2.57
N GLU A 209 2.86 6.20 1.53
CA GLU A 209 2.56 6.84 0.23
C GLU A 209 1.33 6.22 -0.43
N THR A 210 1.23 4.89 -0.44
CA THR A 210 0.05 4.21 -0.94
C THR A 210 -1.17 4.46 -0.06
N GLY A 211 -0.99 4.55 1.26
CA GLY A 211 -2.06 4.90 2.20
C GLY A 211 -2.62 6.29 1.96
N LEU A 212 -1.76 7.27 1.68
CA LEU A 212 -2.17 8.62 1.30
C LEU A 212 -2.92 8.62 -0.04
N ALA A 213 -2.45 7.86 -1.03
CA ALA A 213 -3.17 7.71 -2.30
C ALA A 213 -4.56 7.08 -2.10
N VAL A 214 -4.67 6.04 -1.25
CA VAL A 214 -5.95 5.43 -0.88
C VAL A 214 -6.87 6.45 -0.20
N VAL A 215 -6.35 7.23 0.76
CA VAL A 215 -7.08 8.32 1.41
C VAL A 215 -7.65 9.29 0.39
N ILE A 216 -6.82 9.78 -0.52
CA ILE A 216 -7.20 10.76 -1.54
C ILE A 216 -8.29 10.19 -2.46
N VAL A 217 -8.08 8.99 -3.01
CA VAL A 217 -9.03 8.34 -3.91
C VAL A 217 -10.37 8.10 -3.20
N LEU A 218 -10.34 7.63 -1.95
CA LEU A 218 -11.56 7.38 -1.19
C LEU A 218 -12.27 8.68 -0.78
N SER A 219 -11.55 9.76 -0.49
CA SER A 219 -12.16 11.08 -0.27
C SER A 219 -12.90 11.59 -1.50
N MET A 220 -12.42 11.27 -2.70
CA MET A 220 -13.08 11.64 -3.97
C MET A 220 -14.34 10.83 -4.27
N THR A 221 -14.67 9.83 -3.45
CA THR A 221 -15.96 9.12 -3.55
C THR A 221 -17.14 9.92 -2.97
N PHE A 222 -16.88 11.11 -2.42
CA PHE A 222 -17.88 12.05 -1.94
C PHE A 222 -17.93 13.26 -2.87
N GLU A 223 -19.13 13.69 -3.26
CA GLU A 223 -19.32 14.81 -4.21
C GLU A 223 -18.72 16.14 -3.70
N ASN A 224 -18.83 16.39 -2.40
CA ASN A 224 -18.37 17.63 -1.77
C ASN A 224 -17.62 17.29 -0.47
N PRO A 225 -16.29 17.08 -0.51
CA PRO A 225 -15.51 16.88 0.71
C PRO A 225 -15.57 18.13 1.58
N SER A 226 -15.63 17.95 2.91
CA SER A 226 -15.62 19.07 3.85
C SER A 226 -14.26 19.77 3.86
N GLN A 227 -14.25 21.06 4.20
CA GLN A 227 -13.00 21.83 4.36
C GLN A 227 -12.06 21.18 5.38
N GLU A 228 -12.63 20.64 6.47
CA GLU A 228 -11.91 19.86 7.48
C GLU A 228 -11.21 18.63 6.86
N SER A 229 -11.90 17.88 5.99
CA SER A 229 -11.32 16.72 5.31
C SER A 229 -10.17 17.13 4.38
N ILE A 230 -10.32 18.24 3.64
CA ILE A 230 -9.27 18.77 2.77
C ILE A 230 -8.03 19.17 3.58
N GLU A 231 -8.23 19.87 4.70
CA GLU A 231 -7.14 20.26 5.60
C GLU A 231 -6.44 19.06 6.21
N ALA A 232 -7.19 18.03 6.62
CA ALA A 232 -6.62 16.81 7.15
C ALA A 232 -5.78 16.04 6.10
N VAL A 233 -6.21 15.98 4.83
CA VAL A 233 -5.39 15.40 3.75
C VAL A 233 -4.09 16.17 3.55
N ASN A 234 -4.14 17.51 3.58
CA ASN A 234 -2.92 18.33 3.45
C ASN A 234 -1.95 18.13 4.62
N GLN A 235 -2.47 17.94 5.84
CA GLN A 235 -1.66 17.59 7.01
C GLN A 235 -0.99 16.23 6.85
N LEU A 236 -1.73 15.22 6.38
CA LEU A 236 -1.19 13.89 6.07
C LEU A 236 -0.08 13.98 5.01
N ASN A 237 -0.27 14.77 3.95
CA ASN A 237 0.76 14.97 2.93
C ASN A 237 2.04 15.60 3.53
N THR A 238 1.89 16.59 4.42
CA THR A 238 3.00 17.24 5.12
C THR A 238 3.73 16.26 6.03
N MET A 239 3.02 15.39 6.74
CA MET A 239 3.63 14.33 7.56
C MET A 239 4.42 13.35 6.71
N LYS A 240 3.88 12.96 5.54
CA LYS A 240 4.57 12.11 4.58
C LYS A 240 5.87 12.75 4.07
N GLU A 241 5.86 14.04 3.70
CA GLU A 241 7.10 14.72 3.24
C GLU A 241 8.19 14.69 4.33
N LYS A 242 7.83 14.90 5.60
CA LYS A 242 8.79 14.79 6.71
C LYS A 242 9.40 13.39 6.83
N LEU A 243 8.64 12.34 6.54
CA LEU A 243 9.15 10.96 6.53
C LEU A 243 10.11 10.73 5.36
N VAL A 244 9.82 11.28 4.19
CA VAL A 244 10.72 11.24 3.02
C VAL A 244 12.05 11.91 3.37
N ASP A 245 12.01 13.13 3.91
CA ASP A 245 13.21 13.87 4.32
C ASP A 245 14.01 13.13 5.39
N MET A 246 13.31 12.56 6.39
CA MET A 246 13.94 11.75 7.43
C MET A 246 14.63 10.52 6.87
N LEU A 247 14.00 9.79 5.94
CA LEU A 247 14.59 8.62 5.30
C LEU A 247 15.84 9.00 4.50
N ARG A 248 15.74 10.07 3.68
CA ARG A 248 16.86 10.60 2.90
C ARG A 248 18.04 10.97 3.79
N ALA A 249 17.79 11.70 4.87
CA ALA A 249 18.81 12.11 5.83
C ALA A 249 19.45 10.92 6.55
N LYS A 250 18.66 9.92 6.94
CA LYS A 250 19.13 8.72 7.66
C LYS A 250 20.09 7.86 6.83
N PHE A 251 19.89 7.81 5.52
CA PHE A 251 20.66 6.94 4.61
C PHE A 251 21.52 7.70 3.58
N GLU A 252 21.73 8.99 3.80
CA GLU A 252 22.61 9.85 2.97
C GLU A 252 22.25 9.81 1.47
N ILE A 253 20.96 9.80 1.16
CA ILE A 253 20.46 9.76 -0.23
C ILE A 253 20.44 11.20 -0.76
N HIS A 254 21.32 11.51 -1.70
CA HIS A 254 21.35 12.80 -2.40
C HIS A 254 20.52 12.75 -3.68
N GLU A 255 19.81 13.83 -4.02
CA GLU A 255 19.11 13.95 -5.30
C GLU A 255 20.11 13.89 -6.46
N SER A 256 19.83 13.02 -7.43
CA SER A 256 20.51 12.96 -8.74
C SER A 256 19.88 13.92 -9.74
#